data_AF-A0A4Q1BV86-F1
#
_entry.id   AF-A0A4Q1BV86-F1
#
_cell.length_a   1.000
_cell.length_b   1.000
_cell.length_c   1.000
_cell.angle_alpha   90.00
_cell.angle_beta   90.00
_cell.angle_gamma   90.00
#
_symmetry.space_group_name_H-M   'P 1'
#
loop_
_entity.id
_entity.type
_entity.pdbx_description
1 polymer ?
#
loop_
_entity_poly.entity_id
_entity_poly.type
_entity_poly.pdbx_seq_one_letter_code
_entity_poly.pdbx_strand_id
1 'polypeptide(L)'
;MSDKTSSTYADADADADLTLVSSDDIHFKVHSYHLKSASAVFRAMLEMPDPNAERPNIHLTDREIENAEVLEGALNILYSKAWPIDTGTYRFKLIKINRFLLKYECEGAIDKVVSLLHRWIAFGRVSAWYAFLVSADLNDVVTCSRAMRRAGLCAFSGTSGLQDSESTSSPFDIAGLSLERFSQIPVPMLWAILRATRHQNGLPTSDEGWDKMAKHFCELLKVKDDKP
;
A
#
# COMPACT_ATOMS: atom_id res chain seq x y z
N MET A 1 30.36 14.68 -13.08
CA MET A 1 29.33 13.64 -13.25
C MET A 1 28.05 14.37 -13.58
N SER A 2 27.30 13.94 -14.60
CA SER A 2 26.02 14.58 -14.92
C SER A 2 24.99 14.06 -13.93
N ASP A 3 24.40 14.94 -13.12
CA ASP A 3 23.36 14.55 -12.16
C ASP A 3 22.19 13.92 -12.91
N LYS A 4 21.85 12.68 -12.58
CA LYS A 4 20.72 11.99 -13.18
C LYS A 4 19.46 12.58 -12.56
N THR A 5 18.67 13.28 -13.38
CA THR A 5 17.41 13.88 -12.93
C THR A 5 16.26 12.98 -13.37
N SER A 6 15.22 12.85 -12.54
CA SER A 6 14.01 12.09 -12.88
C SER A 6 13.36 12.67 -14.14
N SER A 7 13.06 11.87 -15.16
CA SER A 7 12.39 12.37 -16.38
C SER A 7 11.03 13.02 -16.12
N THR A 8 10.32 12.55 -15.08
CA THR A 8 8.98 13.03 -14.71
C THR A 8 9.03 14.33 -13.89
N TYR A 9 10.13 14.56 -13.18
CA TYR A 9 10.32 15.69 -12.26
C TYR A 9 11.56 16.55 -12.61
N ALA A 10 12.17 16.36 -13.77
CA ALA A 10 13.35 17.12 -14.22
C ALA A 10 12.98 18.53 -14.69
N ASP A 11 11.82 18.62 -15.34
CA ASP A 11 11.24 19.83 -15.92
C ASP A 11 9.94 20.24 -15.20
N ALA A 12 9.67 19.65 -14.04
CA ALA A 12 8.52 20.01 -13.22
C ALA A 12 8.75 21.40 -12.60
N ASP A 13 8.31 22.40 -13.36
CA ASP A 13 8.23 23.83 -13.05
C ASP A 13 9.54 24.56 -12.78
N ALA A 14 9.70 25.71 -13.43
CA ALA A 14 10.76 26.68 -13.13
C ALA A 14 10.74 27.15 -11.67
N ASP A 15 9.59 26.98 -11.01
CA ASP A 15 9.29 27.43 -9.65
C ASP A 15 9.53 26.36 -8.58
N ALA A 16 10.07 25.18 -8.93
CA ALA A 16 10.47 24.19 -7.94
C ALA A 16 11.54 24.75 -6.99
N ASP A 17 11.23 24.72 -5.68
CA ASP A 17 12.02 25.34 -4.60
C ASP A 17 12.77 24.31 -3.73
N LEU A 18 12.63 23.02 -4.03
CA LEU A 18 13.26 21.93 -3.30
C LEU A 18 13.77 20.84 -4.24
N THR A 19 14.95 20.30 -3.92
CA THR A 19 15.46 19.08 -4.55
C THR A 19 15.41 17.93 -3.55
N LEU A 20 14.76 16.83 -3.93
CA LEU A 20 14.91 15.54 -3.25
C LEU A 20 15.90 14.70 -4.04
N VAL A 21 16.84 14.06 -3.34
CA VAL A 21 17.79 13.12 -3.95
C VAL A 21 17.47 11.73 -3.41
N SER A 22 17.10 10.82 -4.30
CA SER A 22 16.82 9.43 -3.92
C SER A 22 18.10 8.69 -3.54
N SER A 23 17.94 7.54 -2.89
CA SER A 23 19.04 6.66 -2.44
C SER A 23 19.90 6.09 -3.58
N ASP A 24 19.38 6.11 -4.81
CA ASP A 24 20.06 5.75 -6.06
C ASP A 24 20.52 6.99 -6.87
N ASP A 25 20.64 8.14 -6.20
CA ASP A 25 21.24 9.38 -6.70
C ASP A 25 20.45 10.05 -7.85
N ILE A 26 19.14 9.80 -7.90
CA ILE A 26 18.24 10.46 -8.84
C ILE A 26 17.66 11.72 -8.19
N HIS A 27 17.76 12.82 -8.91
CA HIS A 27 17.33 14.13 -8.45
C HIS A 27 15.89 14.42 -8.89
N PHE A 28 15.07 14.89 -7.94
CA PHE A 28 13.67 15.25 -8.14
C PHE A 28 13.48 16.72 -7.76
N LYS A 29 13.16 17.57 -8.74
CA LYS A 29 12.78 18.95 -8.46
C LYS A 29 11.29 18.97 -8.12
N VAL A 30 10.98 19.49 -6.94
CA VAL A 30 9.63 19.46 -6.37
C VAL A 30 9.34 20.77 -5.64
N HIS A 31 8.06 21.02 -5.44
CA HIS A 31 7.58 22.11 -4.61
C HIS A 31 7.47 21.67 -3.14
N SER A 32 8.15 22.38 -2.26
CA SER A 32 8.20 22.14 -0.82
C SER A 32 6.81 22.18 -0.19
N TYR A 33 5.88 22.98 -0.72
CA TYR A 33 4.52 23.12 -0.18
C TYR A 33 3.75 21.79 -0.21
N HIS A 34 3.90 20.98 -1.25
CA HIS A 34 3.21 19.68 -1.33
C HIS A 34 3.68 18.75 -0.20
N LEU A 35 4.99 18.69 0.03
CA LEU A 35 5.60 17.87 1.07
C LEU A 35 5.24 18.39 2.47
N LYS A 36 5.38 19.70 2.71
CA LYS A 36 5.00 20.35 3.98
C LYS A 36 3.52 20.15 4.30
N SER A 37 2.64 20.20 3.30
CA SER A 37 1.20 20.00 3.50
C SER A 37 0.86 18.56 3.84
N ALA A 38 1.54 17.60 3.21
CA ALA A 38 1.21 16.19 3.33
C ALA A 38 1.91 15.47 4.48
N SER A 39 3.07 15.96 4.95
CA SER A 39 3.94 15.26 5.89
C SER A 39 4.41 16.19 7.00
N ALA A 40 4.17 15.78 8.25
CA ALA A 40 4.73 16.48 9.42
C ALA A 40 6.26 16.37 9.46
N VAL A 41 6.81 15.23 9.06
CA VAL A 41 8.26 14.97 9.00
C VAL A 41 8.94 15.91 8.01
N PHE A 42 8.48 15.97 6.76
CA PHE A 42 9.05 16.90 5.77
C PHE A 42 8.84 18.36 6.15
N ARG A 43 7.71 18.69 6.79
CA ARG A 43 7.49 20.03 7.32
C ARG A 43 8.57 20.43 8.32
N ALA A 44 8.82 19.58 9.32
CA ALA A 44 9.85 19.81 10.32
C ALA A 44 11.27 19.86 9.71
N MET A 45 11.58 18.97 8.75
CA MET A 45 12.87 18.99 8.02
C MET A 45 13.12 20.30 7.28
N LEU A 46 12.06 20.90 6.72
CA LEU A 46 12.15 22.11 5.90
C LEU A 46 11.97 23.41 6.70
N GLU A 47 11.54 23.34 7.97
CA GLU A 47 11.44 24.47 8.89
C GLU A 47 12.77 24.81 9.58
N MET A 48 13.76 23.92 9.50
CA MET A 48 15.14 24.15 9.95
C MET A 48 16.10 24.25 8.75
N PRO A 49 15.97 25.25 7.87
CA PRO A 49 16.82 25.36 6.69
C PRO A 49 18.28 25.58 7.08
N ASP A 50 19.20 24.98 6.33
CA ASP A 50 20.61 25.31 6.40
C ASP A 50 20.78 26.78 5.95
N PRO A 51 21.27 27.69 6.81
CA PRO A 51 21.42 29.11 6.47
C PRO A 51 22.40 29.35 5.31
N ASN A 52 23.22 28.36 4.94
CA ASN A 52 24.21 28.48 3.87
C ASN A 52 23.76 27.85 2.53
N ALA A 53 22.60 27.19 2.49
CA ALA A 53 22.11 26.55 1.27
C ALA A 53 21.24 27.52 0.45
N GLU A 54 21.64 27.80 -0.80
CA GLU A 54 20.82 28.59 -1.73
C GLU A 54 19.46 27.94 -2.02
N ARG A 55 19.41 26.60 -2.00
CA ARG A 55 18.19 25.80 -2.10
C ARG A 55 18.27 24.60 -1.16
N PRO A 56 17.20 24.28 -0.43
CA PRO A 56 17.17 23.08 0.39
C PRO A 56 17.30 21.83 -0.50
N ASN A 57 18.17 20.92 -0.06
CA ASN A 57 18.36 19.62 -0.68
C ASN A 57 18.23 18.53 0.37
N ILE A 58 17.33 17.56 0.16
CA ILE A 58 17.11 16.46 1.09
C ILE A 58 17.61 15.17 0.42
N HIS A 59 18.66 14.60 0.99
CA HIS A 59 19.18 13.30 0.61
C HIS A 59 18.46 12.19 1.36
N LEU A 60 17.81 11.32 0.61
CA LEU A 60 17.17 10.11 1.10
C LEU A 60 18.15 8.95 0.96
N THR A 61 18.26 8.09 1.98
CA THR A 61 19.36 7.12 2.13
C THR A 61 18.90 5.67 2.18
N ASP A 62 17.61 5.44 2.39
CA ASP A 62 17.02 4.12 2.52
C ASP A 62 16.83 3.47 1.14
N ARG A 63 17.68 2.49 0.82
CA ARG A 63 17.68 1.85 -0.50
C ARG A 63 16.41 1.07 -0.81
N GLU A 64 15.67 0.64 0.20
CA GLU A 64 14.47 -0.19 0.01
C GLU A 64 13.24 0.65 -0.35
N ILE A 65 13.09 1.81 0.30
CA ILE A 65 11.87 2.63 0.21
C ILE A 65 12.11 4.07 -0.25
N GLU A 66 13.35 4.50 -0.41
CA GLU A 66 13.71 5.85 -0.88
C GLU A 66 14.50 5.82 -2.20
N ASN A 67 14.33 4.79 -3.03
CA ASN A 67 14.83 4.79 -4.41
C ASN A 67 13.91 5.60 -5.34
N ALA A 68 14.40 5.91 -6.54
CA ALA A 68 13.71 6.74 -7.51
C ALA A 68 12.30 6.24 -7.89
N GLU A 69 12.13 4.93 -8.04
CA GLU A 69 10.85 4.32 -8.41
C GLU A 69 9.78 4.54 -7.31
N VAL A 70 10.16 4.32 -6.06
CA VAL A 70 9.24 4.50 -4.91
C VAL A 70 8.94 5.99 -4.71
N LEU A 71 9.96 6.83 -4.81
CA LEU A 71 9.81 8.27 -4.65
C LEU A 71 8.90 8.87 -5.73
N GLU A 72 9.06 8.46 -6.99
CA GLU A 72 8.17 8.89 -8.08
C GLU A 72 6.71 8.49 -7.81
N GLY A 73 6.50 7.25 -7.36
CA GLY A 73 5.18 6.75 -6.98
C GLY A 73 4.56 7.56 -5.84
N ALA A 74 5.31 7.79 -4.76
CA ALA A 74 4.87 8.58 -3.62
C ALA A 74 4.55 10.03 -4.03
N LEU A 75 5.43 10.69 -4.77
CA LEU A 75 5.22 12.05 -5.25
C LEU A 75 3.97 12.16 -6.13
N ASN A 76 3.70 11.17 -6.99
CA ASN A 76 2.47 11.16 -7.79
C ASN A 76 1.22 11.19 -6.89
N ILE A 77 1.24 10.52 -5.74
CA ILE A 77 0.14 10.56 -4.76
C ILE A 77 0.04 11.93 -4.09
N LEU A 78 1.18 12.49 -3.66
CA LEU A 78 1.22 13.79 -2.99
C LEU A 78 0.75 14.93 -3.91
N TYR A 79 1.10 14.86 -5.19
CA TYR A 79 0.66 15.79 -6.23
C TYR A 79 -0.75 15.49 -6.75
N SER A 80 -1.42 14.46 -6.22
CA SER A 80 -2.75 14.01 -6.69
C SER A 80 -2.81 13.74 -8.20
N LYS A 81 -1.70 13.26 -8.78
CA LYS A 81 -1.65 12.81 -10.17
C LYS A 81 -2.49 11.54 -10.34
N ALA A 82 -2.90 11.27 -11.58
CA ALA A 82 -3.68 10.09 -11.89
C ALA A 82 -2.91 8.82 -11.52
N TRP A 83 -3.61 7.91 -10.85
CA TRP A 83 -3.06 6.60 -10.48
C TRP A 83 -2.99 5.70 -11.71
N PRO A 84 -1.94 4.88 -11.84
CA PRO A 84 -1.90 3.86 -12.88
C PRO A 84 -3.08 2.90 -12.71
N ILE A 85 -3.80 2.70 -13.80
CA ILE A 85 -5.01 1.86 -13.85
C ILE A 85 -4.63 0.37 -13.83
N ASP A 86 -3.43 0.03 -14.29
CA ASP A 86 -2.90 -1.34 -14.25
C ASP A 86 -2.44 -1.71 -12.84
N THR A 87 -3.32 -2.39 -12.14
CA THR A 87 -3.14 -2.85 -10.77
C THR A 87 -2.15 -4.02 -10.64
N GLY A 88 -1.85 -4.74 -11.73
CA GLY A 88 -1.01 -5.93 -11.69
C GLY A 88 0.46 -5.63 -11.41
N THR A 89 1.02 -4.65 -12.13
CA THR A 89 2.42 -4.20 -11.96
C THR A 89 2.59 -3.24 -10.79
N TYR A 90 1.55 -2.50 -10.43
CA TYR A 90 1.65 -1.47 -9.39
C TYR A 90 1.58 -2.00 -7.95
N ARG A 91 1.11 -3.24 -7.76
CA ARG A 91 0.87 -3.82 -6.41
C ARG A 91 2.13 -3.90 -5.53
N PHE A 92 3.24 -4.38 -6.07
CA PHE A 92 4.48 -4.53 -5.31
C PHE A 92 5.13 -3.18 -5.02
N LYS A 93 4.97 -2.23 -5.96
CA LYS A 93 5.39 -0.84 -5.77
C LYS A 93 4.60 -0.19 -4.64
N LEU A 94 3.29 -0.44 -4.58
CA LEU A 94 2.40 0.16 -3.58
C LEU A 94 2.79 -0.20 -2.15
N ILE A 95 3.26 -1.43 -1.88
CA ILE A 95 3.78 -1.80 -0.55
C ILE A 95 5.00 -0.93 -0.18
N LYS A 96 5.96 -0.77 -1.09
CA LYS A 96 7.13 0.09 -0.84
C LYS A 96 6.74 1.57 -0.67
N ILE A 97 5.79 2.04 -1.49
CA ILE A 97 5.23 3.39 -1.39
C ILE A 97 4.53 3.59 -0.05
N ASN A 98 3.74 2.63 0.42
CA ASN A 98 3.08 2.69 1.72
C ASN A 98 4.08 2.84 2.86
N ARG A 99 5.18 2.08 2.83
CA ARG A 99 6.25 2.19 3.82
C ARG A 99 6.94 3.56 3.78
N PHE A 100 7.15 4.12 2.59
CA PHE A 100 7.61 5.50 2.46
C PHE A 100 6.61 6.48 3.08
N LEU A 101 5.32 6.38 2.73
CA LEU A 101 4.28 7.26 3.28
C LEU A 101 4.14 7.14 4.80
N LEU A 102 4.31 5.94 5.36
CA LEU A 102 4.32 5.71 6.81
C LEU A 102 5.56 6.34 7.47
N LYS A 103 6.76 6.14 6.89
CA LYS A 103 8.01 6.71 7.41
C LYS A 103 7.98 8.23 7.48
N TYR A 104 7.32 8.86 6.51
CA TYR A 104 7.18 10.31 6.44
C TYR A 104 5.85 10.83 6.98
N GLU A 105 5.06 10.00 7.66
CA GLU A 105 3.80 10.38 8.31
C GLU A 105 2.84 11.11 7.37
N CYS A 106 2.69 10.59 6.15
CA CYS A 106 1.82 11.14 5.11
C CYS A 106 0.36 10.66 5.26
N GLU A 107 -0.28 10.92 6.40
CA GLU A 107 -1.61 10.37 6.75
C GLU A 107 -2.67 10.59 5.66
N GLY A 108 -2.81 11.82 5.15
CA GLY A 108 -3.79 12.10 4.09
C GLY A 108 -3.50 11.41 2.76
N ALA A 109 -2.25 11.02 2.50
CA ALA A 109 -1.90 10.20 1.34
C ALA A 109 -2.23 8.73 1.58
N ILE A 110 -2.04 8.23 2.81
CA ILE A 110 -2.45 6.89 3.23
C ILE A 110 -3.97 6.72 3.09
N ASP A 111 -4.76 7.70 3.51
CA ASP A 111 -6.23 7.68 3.35
C ASP A 111 -6.67 7.58 1.88
N LYS A 112 -5.94 8.24 0.96
CA LYS A 112 -6.17 8.10 -0.49
C LYS A 112 -5.89 6.68 -0.97
N VAL A 113 -4.82 6.04 -0.46
CA VAL A 113 -4.49 4.64 -0.77
C VAL A 113 -5.59 3.71 -0.24
N VAL A 114 -6.01 3.88 1.01
CA VAL A 114 -7.10 3.08 1.61
C VAL A 114 -8.40 3.23 0.81
N SER A 115 -8.75 4.45 0.42
CA SER A 115 -9.93 4.72 -0.43
C SER A 115 -9.84 4.02 -1.79
N LEU A 116 -8.64 3.96 -2.38
CA LEU A 116 -8.37 3.23 -3.61
C LEU A 116 -8.55 1.72 -3.42
N LEU A 117 -8.05 1.17 -2.31
CA LEU A 117 -8.22 -0.24 -1.96
C LEU A 117 -9.69 -0.61 -1.76
N HIS A 118 -10.48 0.23 -1.08
CA HIS A 118 -11.94 0.03 -0.96
C HIS A 118 -12.61 -0.03 -2.33
N ARG A 119 -12.22 0.87 -3.24
CA ARG A 119 -12.72 0.87 -4.62
C ARG A 119 -12.34 -0.42 -5.35
N TRP A 120 -11.11 -0.88 -5.21
CA TRP A 120 -10.64 -2.12 -5.83
C TRP A 120 -11.43 -3.34 -5.34
N ILE A 121 -11.64 -3.43 -4.03
CA ILE A 121 -12.43 -4.50 -3.40
C ILE A 121 -13.88 -4.47 -3.89
N ALA A 122 -14.51 -3.29 -3.89
CA ALA A 122 -15.92 -3.14 -4.27
C ALA A 122 -16.18 -3.49 -5.74
N PHE A 123 -15.32 -3.04 -6.66
CA PHE A 123 -15.49 -3.26 -8.09
C PHE A 123 -14.84 -4.54 -8.62
N GLY A 124 -14.16 -5.32 -7.77
CA GLY A 124 -13.53 -6.59 -8.15
C GLY A 124 -12.45 -6.46 -9.22
N ARG A 125 -11.82 -5.30 -9.35
CA ARG A 125 -10.79 -5.04 -10.37
C ARG A 125 -9.44 -5.68 -10.04
N VAL A 126 -9.25 -6.09 -8.79
CA VAL A 126 -8.00 -6.66 -8.27
C VAL A 126 -8.34 -7.89 -7.43
N SER A 127 -7.45 -8.88 -7.42
CA SER A 127 -7.57 -10.03 -6.51
C SER A 127 -7.69 -9.56 -5.05
N ALA A 128 -8.68 -10.11 -4.34
CA ALA A 128 -8.90 -9.88 -2.92
C ALA A 128 -7.63 -10.12 -2.08
N TRP A 129 -6.79 -11.06 -2.51
CA TRP A 129 -5.49 -11.32 -1.90
C TRP A 129 -4.56 -10.09 -1.90
N TYR A 130 -4.46 -9.38 -3.01
CA TYR A 130 -3.56 -8.22 -3.09
C TYR A 130 -4.10 -7.04 -2.30
N ALA A 131 -5.42 -6.81 -2.37
CA ALA A 131 -6.04 -5.80 -1.53
C ALA A 131 -5.79 -6.10 -0.05
N PHE A 132 -5.86 -7.37 0.36
CA PHE A 132 -5.50 -7.80 1.71
C PHE A 132 -4.03 -7.52 2.03
N LEU A 133 -3.07 -7.92 1.19
CA LEU A 133 -1.64 -7.73 1.47
C LEU A 133 -1.25 -6.25 1.61
N VAL A 134 -1.73 -5.40 0.70
CA VAL A 134 -1.45 -3.96 0.75
C VAL A 134 -2.08 -3.33 2.01
N SER A 135 -3.29 -3.76 2.38
CA SER A 135 -3.95 -3.29 3.60
C SER A 135 -3.24 -3.79 4.87
N ALA A 136 -2.72 -5.01 4.84
CA ALA A 136 -1.98 -5.59 5.95
C ALA A 136 -0.66 -4.85 6.20
N ASP A 137 0.04 -4.41 5.14
CA ASP A 137 1.25 -3.58 5.25
C ASP A 137 0.93 -2.19 5.84
N LEU A 138 -0.27 -1.65 5.59
CA LEU A 138 -0.79 -0.44 6.24
C LEU A 138 -1.36 -0.69 7.65
N ASN A 139 -1.37 -1.93 8.13
CA ASN A 139 -2.05 -2.34 9.35
C ASN A 139 -3.55 -1.96 9.40
N ASP A 140 -4.19 -1.83 8.24
CA ASP A 140 -5.61 -1.51 8.10
C ASP A 140 -6.45 -2.81 8.17
N VAL A 141 -6.75 -3.20 9.41
CA VAL A 141 -7.53 -4.40 9.74
C VAL A 141 -8.92 -4.38 9.11
N VAL A 142 -9.56 -3.21 8.98
CA VAL A 142 -10.92 -3.10 8.42
C VAL A 142 -10.89 -3.36 6.92
N THR A 143 -9.90 -2.84 6.21
CA THR A 143 -9.77 -3.13 4.77
C THR A 143 -9.35 -4.58 4.52
N CYS A 144 -8.50 -5.15 5.38
CA CYS A 144 -8.21 -6.58 5.38
C CYS A 144 -9.49 -7.43 5.49
N SER A 145 -10.38 -7.10 6.44
CA SER A 145 -11.62 -7.85 6.65
C SER A 145 -12.57 -7.74 5.44
N ARG A 146 -12.66 -6.56 4.82
CA ARG A 146 -13.41 -6.34 3.57
C ARG A 146 -12.85 -7.17 2.41
N ALA A 147 -11.53 -7.26 2.29
CA ALA A 147 -10.88 -8.11 1.31
C ALA A 147 -11.19 -9.61 1.56
N MET A 148 -11.18 -10.05 2.82
CA MET A 148 -11.57 -11.43 3.19
C MET A 148 -12.99 -11.77 2.76
N ARG A 149 -13.96 -10.89 3.05
CA ARG A 149 -15.35 -11.05 2.61
C ARG A 149 -15.48 -11.17 1.10
N ARG A 150 -14.72 -10.34 0.37
CA ARG A 150 -14.74 -10.34 -1.10
C ARG A 150 -14.18 -11.63 -1.69
N ALA A 151 -13.17 -12.25 -1.07
CA ALA A 151 -12.65 -13.53 -1.56
C ALA A 151 -13.69 -14.64 -1.51
N GLY A 152 -14.58 -14.63 -0.51
CA GLY A 152 -15.74 -15.51 -0.47
C GLY A 152 -16.59 -15.38 -1.71
N LEU A 153 -17.04 -14.17 -2.02
CA LEU A 153 -17.87 -13.89 -3.20
C LEU A 153 -17.23 -14.35 -4.53
N CYS A 154 -15.91 -14.14 -4.69
CA CYS A 154 -15.20 -14.52 -5.91
C CYS A 154 -14.98 -16.04 -6.04
N ALA A 155 -14.90 -16.78 -4.93
CA ALA A 155 -14.79 -18.24 -4.97
C ALA A 155 -16.08 -18.90 -5.50
N PHE A 156 -17.23 -18.25 -5.34
CA PHE A 156 -18.53 -18.74 -5.81
C PHE A 156 -18.94 -18.23 -7.20
N SER A 157 -18.40 -17.10 -7.66
CA SER A 157 -18.88 -16.45 -8.88
C SER A 157 -18.37 -17.07 -10.19
N GLY A 158 -17.41 -18.01 -10.17
CA GLY A 158 -16.97 -18.74 -11.36
C GLY A 158 -16.45 -17.89 -12.54
N THR A 159 -16.27 -16.57 -12.36
CA THR A 159 -15.82 -15.67 -13.41
C THR A 159 -14.30 -15.73 -13.50
N SER A 160 -13.83 -16.66 -14.31
CA SER A 160 -12.49 -16.73 -14.87
C SER A 160 -12.15 -15.42 -15.59
N GLY A 161 -11.44 -14.52 -14.90
CA GLY A 161 -10.82 -13.34 -15.48
C GLY A 161 -9.44 -13.19 -14.89
N LEU A 162 -8.43 -13.67 -15.63
CA LEU A 162 -6.99 -13.58 -15.31
C LEU A 162 -6.61 -14.24 -13.98
N GLN A 163 -6.84 -15.55 -13.85
CA GLN A 163 -6.21 -16.36 -12.80
C GLN A 163 -4.94 -17.00 -13.35
N ASP A 164 -3.81 -16.70 -12.71
CA ASP A 164 -2.64 -17.57 -12.74
C ASP A 164 -3.08 -18.98 -12.33
N SER A 165 -2.62 -19.96 -13.10
CA SER A 165 -2.97 -21.39 -13.05
C SER A 165 -2.42 -22.11 -11.80
N GLU A 166 -2.85 -21.72 -10.61
CA GLU A 166 -2.64 -22.50 -9.38
C GLU A 166 -3.97 -22.68 -8.64
N SER A 167 -4.51 -23.90 -8.78
CA SER A 167 -5.52 -24.59 -7.97
C SER A 167 -6.43 -23.75 -7.07
N THR A 168 -7.71 -23.67 -7.45
CA THR A 168 -9.00 -23.73 -6.70
C THR A 168 -9.12 -23.51 -5.17
N SER A 169 -8.06 -23.29 -4.39
CA SER A 169 -8.17 -22.95 -2.97
C SER A 169 -8.33 -21.43 -2.80
N SER A 170 -9.14 -21.04 -1.82
CA SER A 170 -9.31 -19.63 -1.48
C SER A 170 -7.93 -18.98 -1.23
N PRO A 171 -7.72 -17.70 -1.58
CA PRO A 171 -6.46 -17.01 -1.29
C PRO A 171 -6.12 -16.97 0.21
N PHE A 172 -7.07 -17.28 1.09
CA PHE A 172 -6.87 -17.36 2.53
C PHE A 172 -6.64 -18.80 3.03
N ASP A 173 -6.43 -19.77 2.14
CA ASP A 173 -5.91 -21.10 2.49
C ASP A 173 -4.43 -21.03 2.84
N ILE A 174 -4.15 -20.61 4.07
CA ILE A 174 -2.77 -20.43 4.54
C ILE A 174 -1.93 -21.71 4.41
N ALA A 175 -2.55 -22.89 4.54
CA ALA A 175 -1.85 -24.17 4.41
C ALA A 175 -1.48 -24.50 2.95
N GLY A 176 -2.22 -23.96 1.98
CA GLY A 176 -1.98 -24.12 0.56
C GLY A 176 -1.13 -23.01 -0.08
N LEU A 177 -0.73 -21.97 0.67
CA LEU A 177 0.09 -20.89 0.14
C LEU A 177 1.53 -21.31 -0.15
N SER A 178 2.11 -20.77 -1.22
CA SER A 178 3.55 -20.83 -1.43
C SER A 178 4.30 -20.10 -0.32
N LEU A 179 5.53 -20.52 -0.03
CA LEU A 179 6.38 -19.90 0.99
C LEU A 179 6.57 -18.38 0.74
N GLU A 180 6.64 -17.98 -0.53
CA GLU A 180 6.74 -16.58 -0.93
C GLU A 180 5.50 -15.76 -0.53
N ARG A 181 4.29 -16.29 -0.76
CA ARG A 181 3.05 -15.61 -0.36
C ARG A 181 2.86 -15.62 1.15
N PHE A 182 3.23 -16.71 1.80
CA PHE A 182 3.15 -16.86 3.25
C PHE A 182 4.04 -15.84 3.97
N SER A 183 5.26 -15.59 3.50
CA SER A 183 6.21 -14.67 4.13
C SER A 183 5.83 -13.19 3.99
N GLN A 184 4.91 -12.85 3.09
CA GLN A 184 4.43 -11.48 2.88
C GLN A 184 3.39 -11.04 3.93
N ILE A 185 2.79 -11.97 4.68
CA ILE A 185 1.75 -11.65 5.66
C ILE A 185 2.41 -11.24 6.99
N PRO A 186 2.10 -10.05 7.55
CA PRO A 186 2.54 -9.69 8.89
C PRO A 186 2.10 -10.73 9.92
N VAL A 187 3.00 -11.10 10.84
CA VAL A 187 2.77 -12.17 11.83
C VAL A 187 1.46 -12.00 12.62
N PRO A 188 1.07 -10.80 13.11
CA PRO A 188 -0.22 -10.63 13.80
C PRO A 188 -1.43 -10.98 12.93
N MET A 189 -1.39 -10.58 11.66
CA MET A 189 -2.45 -10.84 10.69
C MET A 189 -2.53 -12.34 10.36
N LEU A 190 -1.38 -12.98 10.16
CA LEU A 190 -1.28 -14.42 9.91
C LEU A 190 -1.86 -15.23 11.09
N TRP A 191 -1.48 -14.88 12.32
CA TRP A 191 -2.01 -15.51 13.52
C TRP A 191 -3.53 -15.36 13.62
N ALA A 192 -4.05 -14.16 13.35
CA ALA A 192 -5.48 -13.89 13.40
C ALA A 192 -6.25 -14.70 12.35
N ILE A 193 -5.72 -14.82 11.12
CA ILE A 193 -6.31 -15.67 10.08
C ILE A 193 -6.36 -17.12 10.54
N LEU A 194 -5.23 -17.69 10.98
CA LEU A 194 -5.16 -19.09 11.42
C LEU A 194 -6.15 -19.40 12.56
N ARG A 195 -6.29 -18.48 13.52
CA ARG A 195 -7.24 -18.61 14.63
C ARG A 195 -8.69 -18.51 14.15
N ALA A 196 -9.00 -17.57 13.24
CA ALA A 196 -10.32 -17.43 12.65
C ALA A 196 -10.74 -18.64 11.82
N THR A 197 -9.84 -19.18 10.98
CA THR A 197 -10.09 -20.41 10.21
C THR A 197 -10.35 -21.59 11.13
N ARG A 198 -9.54 -21.75 12.18
CA ARG A 198 -9.71 -22.85 13.15
C ARG A 198 -11.03 -22.77 13.91
N HIS A 199 -11.48 -21.56 14.26
CA HIS A 199 -12.75 -21.37 14.97
C HIS A 199 -13.96 -21.89 14.17
N GLN A 200 -13.86 -21.90 12.84
CA GLN A 200 -14.91 -22.37 11.94
C GLN A 200 -14.71 -23.80 11.41
N ASN A 201 -13.76 -24.55 11.98
CA ASN A 201 -13.39 -25.90 11.54
C ASN A 201 -12.90 -25.98 10.08
N GLY A 202 -12.30 -24.90 9.56
CA GLY A 202 -11.73 -24.88 8.22
C GLY A 202 -12.06 -23.61 7.44
N LEU A 203 -11.81 -23.64 6.14
CA LEU A 203 -12.14 -22.53 5.26
C LEU A 203 -13.64 -22.44 5.01
N PRO A 204 -14.22 -21.23 5.01
CA PRO A 204 -15.64 -21.07 4.76
C PRO A 204 -16.02 -21.40 3.30
N THR A 205 -17.16 -22.08 3.14
CA THR A 205 -17.79 -22.39 1.85
C THR A 205 -19.09 -21.62 1.62
N SER A 206 -19.43 -20.65 2.48
CA SER A 206 -20.59 -19.77 2.34
C SER A 206 -20.23 -18.33 2.66
N ASP A 207 -20.97 -17.38 2.08
CA ASP A 207 -20.80 -15.95 2.35
C ASP A 207 -20.93 -15.63 3.85
N GLU A 208 -21.89 -16.26 4.54
CA GLU A 208 -22.06 -16.12 5.99
C GLU A 208 -20.84 -16.61 6.78
N GLY A 209 -20.19 -17.67 6.31
CA GLY A 209 -18.96 -18.18 6.90
C GLY A 209 -17.80 -17.19 6.75
N TRP A 210 -17.61 -16.63 5.54
CA TRP A 210 -16.63 -15.58 5.28
C TRP A 210 -16.88 -14.33 6.13
N ASP A 211 -18.14 -13.94 6.31
CA ASP A 211 -18.53 -12.83 7.16
C ASP A 211 -18.18 -13.07 8.63
N LYS A 212 -18.48 -14.27 9.15
CA LYS A 212 -18.10 -14.69 10.51
C LYS A 212 -16.58 -14.75 10.68
N MET A 213 -15.85 -15.21 9.66
CA MET A 213 -14.39 -15.34 9.70
C MET A 213 -13.74 -13.95 9.76
N ALA A 214 -14.19 -13.03 8.90
CA ALA A 214 -13.74 -11.65 8.87
C ALA A 214 -14.04 -10.92 10.19
N LYS A 215 -15.23 -11.14 10.76
CA LYS A 215 -15.59 -10.57 12.07
C LYS A 215 -14.66 -11.06 13.19
N HIS A 216 -14.44 -12.37 13.26
CA HIS A 216 -13.56 -12.93 14.30
C HIS A 216 -12.10 -12.50 14.11
N PHE A 217 -11.64 -12.36 12.87
CA PHE A 217 -10.34 -11.78 12.55
C PHE A 217 -10.18 -10.36 13.13
N CYS A 218 -11.19 -9.48 12.97
CA CYS A 218 -11.19 -8.15 13.57
C CYS A 218 -11.18 -8.19 15.11
N GLU A 219 -12.01 -9.07 15.71
CA GLU A 219 -12.08 -9.25 17.17
C GLU A 219 -10.73 -9.65 17.77
N LEU A 220 -10.02 -10.59 17.13
CA LEU A 220 -8.70 -11.05 17.55
C LEU A 220 -7.64 -9.95 17.53
N LEU A 221 -7.77 -9.00 16.59
CA LEU A 221 -6.90 -7.82 16.47
C LEU A 221 -7.43 -6.61 17.24
N LYS A 222 -8.49 -6.79 18.04
CA LYS A 222 -9.12 -5.75 18.89
C LYS A 222 -9.61 -4.53 18.11
N VAL A 223 -9.99 -4.72 16.85
CA VAL A 223 -10.56 -3.66 16.01
C VAL A 223 -12.07 -3.86 15.91
N LYS A 224 -12.84 -2.79 16.08
CA LYS A 224 -14.28 -2.82 15.84
C LYS A 224 -14.53 -2.88 14.34
N ASP A 225 -15.26 -3.90 13.91
CA ASP A 225 -15.71 -4.04 12.54
C ASP A 225 -16.99 -3.21 12.38
N ASP A 226 -16.82 -1.94 12.03
CA ASP A 226 -17.94 -1.10 11.64
C ASP A 226 -18.32 -1.48 10.20
N LYS A 227 -19.30 -2.39 10.07
CA LYS A 227 -19.91 -2.72 8.77
C LYS A 227 -20.41 -1.42 8.12
N PRO A 228 -19.95 -1.04 6.91
CA PRO A 228 -20.72 -0.15 6.05
C PRO A 228 -21.94 -0.90 5.47
#